data_AF-A0AAY5L8Q9-F1
#
_entry.id   AF-A0AAY5L8Q9-F1
#
_cell.length_a   1.000
_cell.length_b   1.000
_cell.length_c   1.000
_cell.angle_alpha   90.00
_cell.angle_beta   90.00
_cell.angle_gamma   90.00
#
_symmetry.space_group_name_H-M   'P 1'
#
loop_
_entity.id
_entity.type
_entity.pdbx_description
1 polymer ?
#
loop_
_entity_poly.entity_id
_entity_poly.type
_entity_poly.pdbx_seq_one_letter_code
_entity_poly.pdbx_strand_id
1 'polypeptide(L)' 'MAKLSKETKQRLQTVFQAGQFVIRWGFIPTVLYLGFKRGGDPGMPEPNILSPSCHQRFGHHLALTDFYVVQLS' A
#
# COMPACT_ATOMS: atom_id res chain seq x y z
N MET A 1 -31.81 0.03 15.28
CA MET A 1 -30.41 -0.45 15.27
C MET A 1 -30.41 -1.95 15.08
N ALA A 2 -29.87 -2.47 13.97
CA ALA A 2 -29.72 -3.91 13.78
C ALA A 2 -28.82 -4.49 14.89
N LYS A 3 -29.37 -5.40 15.70
CA LYS A 3 -28.67 -6.01 16.84
C LYS A 3 -27.79 -7.14 16.32
N LEU A 4 -26.63 -6.80 15.77
CA LEU A 4 -25.63 -7.79 15.36
C LEU A 4 -25.17 -8.61 16.58
N SER A 5 -25.12 -9.93 16.43
CA SER A 5 -24.57 -10.84 17.44
C SER A 5 -23.13 -10.46 17.76
N LYS A 6 -22.70 -10.65 19.01
CA LYS A 6 -21.33 -10.30 19.47
C LYS A 6 -20.26 -10.96 18.59
N GLU A 7 -20.52 -12.20 18.16
CA GLU A 7 -19.64 -12.95 17.29
C GLU A 7 -19.49 -12.30 15.90
N THR A 8 -20.60 -11.87 15.30
CA THR A 8 -20.60 -11.20 13.99
C THR A 8 -19.83 -9.88 14.04
N LYS A 9 -19.96 -9.11 15.13
CA LYS A 9 -19.20 -7.86 15.31
C LYS A 9 -17.70 -8.12 15.39
N GLN A 10 -17.29 -9.15 16.12
CA GLN A 10 -15.88 -9.50 16.28
C GLN A 10 -15.26 -9.94 14.95
N ARG A 11 -15.96 -10.81 14.20
CA ARG A 11 -15.55 -11.23 12.84
C ARG A 11 -15.40 -10.04 11.91
N LEU A 12 -16.38 -9.14 11.93
CA LEU A 12 -16.37 -7.94 11.08
C LEU A 12 -15.18 -7.03 11.43
N GLN A 13 -14.89 -6.84 12.72
CA GLN A 13 -13.75 -6.04 13.17
C GLN A 13 -12.41 -6.63 12.71
N THR A 14 -12.25 -7.96 12.76
CA THR A 14 -11.07 -8.64 12.21
C THR A 14 -10.92 -8.43 10.72
N VAL A 15 -12.02 -8.54 9.95
CA VAL A 15 -11.99 -8.29 8.50
C VAL A 15 -11.63 -6.83 8.19
N PHE A 16 -12.15 -5.87 8.96
CA PHE A 16 -11.79 -4.46 8.79
C PHE A 16 -10.31 -4.20 9.07
N GLN A 17 -9.75 -4.75 10.14
CA GLN A 17 -8.32 -4.60 10.45
C GLN A 17 -7.42 -5.25 9.38
N ALA A 18 -7.78 -6.45 8.94
CA ALA A 18 -7.05 -7.13 7.87
C ALA A 18 -7.15 -6.36 6.54
N GLY A 19 -8.33 -5.84 6.21
CA GLY A 19 -8.54 -5.03 5.01
C GLY A 19 -7.75 -3.72 5.04
N GLN A 20 -7.72 -3.03 6.18
CA GLN A 20 -6.90 -1.84 6.39
C GLN A 20 -5.42 -2.14 6.20
N PHE A 21 -4.93 -3.25 6.75
CA PHE A 21 -3.55 -3.69 6.60
C PHE A 21 -3.20 -3.97 5.12
N VAL A 22 -4.05 -4.73 4.42
CA VAL A 22 -3.82 -5.11 3.02
C VAL A 22 -3.86 -3.88 2.10
N ILE A 23 -4.79 -2.95 2.31
CA ILE A 23 -4.84 -1.74 1.49
C ILE A 23 -3.62 -0.85 1.78
N ARG A 24 -3.23 -0.72 3.05
CA ARG A 24 -2.11 0.13 3.46
C ARG A 24 -0.77 -0.35 2.93
N TRP A 25 -0.48 -1.64 3.05
CA TRP A 25 0.80 -2.22 2.59
C TRP A 25 0.76 -2.73 1.16
N GLY A 26 -0.43 -3.06 0.62
CA GLY A 26 -0.59 -3.65 -0.70
C GLY A 26 -0.80 -2.64 -1.82
N PHE A 27 -1.30 -1.43 -1.54
CA PHE A 27 -1.58 -0.45 -2.59
C PHE A 27 -0.31 0.02 -3.33
N ILE A 28 0.72 0.43 -2.59
CA ILE A 28 1.96 0.96 -3.17
C ILE A 28 2.71 -0.11 -3.99
N PRO A 29 2.94 -1.35 -3.49
CA PRO A 29 3.56 -2.41 -4.28
C PRO A 29 2.76 -2.78 -5.54
N THR A 30 1.43 -2.76 -5.47
CA THR A 30 0.57 -3.08 -6.62
C THR A 30 0.68 -2.01 -7.70
N VAL A 31 0.59 -0.73 -7.33
CA VAL A 31 0.75 0.39 -8.28
C VAL A 31 2.15 0.37 -8.90
N LEU A 32 3.17 0.11 -8.07
CA LEU A 32 4.56 0.04 -8.52
C LEU A 32 4.77 -1.12 -9.51
N TYR A 33 4.23 -2.31 -9.22
CA TYR A 33 4.28 -3.46 -10.13
C TYR A 33 3.62 -3.17 -11.47
N LEU A 34 2.44 -2.53 -11.46
CA LEU A 34 1.75 -2.13 -12.69
C LEU A 34 2.54 -1.07 -13.47
N GLY A 35 3.18 -0.13 -12.77
CA GLY A 35 4.07 0.86 -13.37
C GLY A 35 5.27 0.23 -14.07
N PHE A 36 5.93 -0.73 -13.42
CA PHE A 36 7.02 -1.50 -14.03
C PHE A 36 6.55 -2.36 -15.21
N LYS A 37 5.41 -3.06 -15.07
CA LYS A 37 4.86 -3.93 -16.12
C LYS A 37 4.41 -3.16 -17.36
N ARG A 38 3.86 -1.95 -17.19
CA ARG A 38 3.47 -1.08 -18.30
C ARG A 38 4.69 -0.59 -19.09
N GLY A 39 5.86 -0.54 -18.46
CA GLY A 39 7.08 -0.03 -19.07
C GLY A 39 7.04 1.49 -19.31
N GLY A 40 8.19 2.06 -19.62
CA GLY A 40 8.28 3.43 -20.15
C GLY A 40 8.09 3.45 -21.68
N ASP A 41 8.08 4.64 -22.27
CA ASP A 41 8.06 4.82 -23.73
C ASP A 41 9.17 4.02 -24.43
N PRO A 42 8.94 3.52 -25.65
CA PRO A 42 9.91 2.72 -26.40
C PRO A 42 11.22 3.51 -26.58
N GLY A 43 12.27 3.08 -25.87
CA GLY A 43 13.57 3.77 -25.78
C GLY A 43 14.02 4.09 -24.36
N MET A 44 13.14 3.99 -23.35
CA MET A 44 13.50 4.13 -21.93
C MET A 44 14.00 2.80 -21.35
N PRO A 45 15.10 2.79 -20.57
CA PRO A 45 15.60 1.59 -19.90
C PRO A 45 14.56 1.06 -18.91
N GLU A 46 14.51 -0.26 -18.73
CA GLU A 46 13.58 -0.89 -17.79
C GLU A 46 13.72 -0.25 -16.41
N PRO A 47 12.61 0.22 -15.81
CA PRO A 47 12.69 0.85 -14.51
C PRO A 47 13.14 -0.21 -13.50
N ASN A 48 14.31 0.00 -12.92
CA ASN A 48 14.98 -0.97 -12.05
C ASN A 48 14.77 -0.57 -10.59
N ILE A 49 14.31 -1.51 -9.77
CA ILE A 49 13.98 -1.32 -8.35
C ILE A 49 15.22 -0.90 -7.53
N LEU A 50 16.41 -1.28 -8.02
CA LEU A 50 17.73 -0.99 -7.46
C LEU A 50 18.33 0.35 -7.92
N SER A 51 17.63 1.10 -8.78
CA SER A 51 18.10 2.42 -9.18
C SER A 51 18.11 3.36 -7.96
N PRO A 52 19.20 4.11 -7.71
CA PRO A 52 19.29 5.01 -6.56
C PRO A 52 18.16 6.06 -6.53
N SER A 53 17.64 6.43 -7.70
CA SER A 53 16.49 7.31 -7.87
C SER A 53 15.18 6.70 -7.35
N CYS A 54 14.99 5.39 -7.47
CA CYS A 54 13.81 4.67 -7.00
C CYS A 54 13.84 4.54 -5.47
N HIS A 55 15.01 4.23 -4.91
CA HIS A 55 15.21 4.15 -3.45
C HIS A 55 14.99 5.50 -2.76
N GLN A 56 15.55 6.60 -3.28
CA GLN A 56 15.42 7.91 -2.67
C GLN A 56 13.98 8.45 -2.72
N ARG A 57 13.30 8.25 -3.86
CA ARG A 57 11.98 8.84 -4.10
C ARG A 57 10.85 8.03 -3.47
N PHE A 58 10.93 6.70 -3.49
CA PHE A 58 9.93 5.87 -2.81
C PHE A 58 10.26 5.61 -1.35
N GLY A 59 11.53 5.51 -0.93
CA GLY A 59 11.90 5.29 0.46
C GLY A 59 11.50 6.44 1.39
N HIS A 60 11.78 7.69 1.00
CA HIS A 60 11.36 8.86 1.77
C HIS A 60 9.83 9.03 1.75
N HIS A 61 9.17 8.72 0.63
CA HIS A 61 7.72 8.81 0.55
C HIS A 61 7.03 7.69 1.34
N LEU A 62 7.52 6.44 1.31
CA LEU A 62 7.00 5.36 2.14
C LEU A 62 7.17 5.68 3.62
N ALA A 63 8.35 6.15 4.04
CA ALA A 63 8.59 6.54 5.43
C ALA A 63 7.63 7.65 5.88
N LEU A 64 7.39 8.67 5.04
CA LEU A 64 6.41 9.72 5.32
C LEU A 64 4.98 9.18 5.31
N THR A 65 4.61 8.28 4.41
CA THR A 65 3.26 7.71 4.34
C THR A 65 2.98 6.82 5.54
N ASP A 66 3.97 6.05 6.00
CA ASP A 66 3.91 5.28 7.23
C ASP A 66 3.77 6.21 8.44
N PHE A 67 4.62 7.24 8.56
CA PHE A 67 4.54 8.22 9.65
C PHE A 67 3.19 8.95 9.67
N TYR A 68 2.71 9.44 8.53
CA TYR A 68 1.50 10.27 8.46
C TYR A 68 0.23 9.52 8.83
N VAL A 69 0.10 8.22 8.48
CA VAL A 69 -1.10 7.46 8.87
C VAL A 69 -0.93 6.55 10.08
N VAL A 70 0.30 6.34 10.59
CA VAL A 70 0.47 5.97 12.00
C VAL A 70 0.07 7.12 12.93
N GLN A 71 0.28 8.38 12.53
CA GLN A 71 -0.15 9.56 13.31
C GLN A 71 -1.67 9.82 13.26
N LEU A 72 -2.38 9.28 12.25
CA LEU A 72 -3.81 9.55 12.00
C LEU A 72 -4.75 8.42 12.47
N SER A 73 -4.21 7.29 12.96
CA SER A 73 -4.96 6.18 13.57
C SER A 73 -4.80 6.17 15.08
#